data_AF-A0A1I4MXB8-F1
#
_entry.id   AF-A0A1I4MXB8-F1
#
_cell.length_a   1.000
_cell.length_b   1.000
_cell.length_c   1.000
_cell.angle_alpha   90.00
_cell.angle_beta   90.00
_cell.angle_gamma   90.00
#
_symmetry.space_group_name_H-M   'P 1'
#
loop_
_entity.id
_entity.type
_entity.pdbx_description
1 polymer ?
#
loop_
_entity_poly.entity_id
_entity_poly.type
_entity_poly.pdbx_seq_one_letter_code
_entity_poly.pdbx_strand_id
1 'polypeptide(L)'
;MRRLALALLAASVASGAQAQHFLPTERAAIELVRSRHTDSLATVDGTLAYAERATGGAFRRGGYRVLRRPGEPFARVQICYRLGIDPPTCGLDYLVTVNPPHVEPAERYDGLARDLEHGPRAFLRALAREADLQQQPKILRRIQGALEPYNPYDWR
;
A
#
# COMPACT_ATOMS: atom_id res chain seq x y z
N MET A 1 -51.52 -30.06 -18.67
CA MET A 1 -50.80 -28.80 -18.37
C MET A 1 -50.21 -28.82 -16.94
N ARG A 2 -49.12 -29.57 -16.67
CA ARG A 2 -48.50 -29.59 -15.33
C ARG A 2 -47.05 -30.07 -15.25
N ARG A 3 -46.32 -30.11 -16.37
CA ARG A 3 -44.94 -30.66 -16.41
C ARG A 3 -43.87 -29.73 -17.01
N LEU A 4 -44.20 -28.47 -17.28
CA LEU A 4 -43.28 -27.51 -17.92
C LEU A 4 -42.72 -26.43 -16.97
N ALA A 5 -43.17 -26.37 -15.71
CA ALA A 5 -42.81 -25.30 -14.79
C ALA A 5 -41.55 -25.56 -13.95
N LEU A 6 -40.98 -26.78 -13.96
CA LEU A 6 -39.86 -27.15 -13.09
C LEU A 6 -38.48 -27.08 -13.75
N ALA A 7 -38.39 -26.85 -15.06
CA ALA A 7 -37.10 -26.74 -15.76
C ALA A 7 -36.46 -25.34 -15.68
N LEU A 8 -37.22 -24.32 -15.26
CA LEU A 8 -36.76 -22.92 -15.25
C LEU A 8 -36.16 -22.45 -13.92
N LEU A 9 -36.18 -23.28 -12.88
CA LEU A 9 -35.63 -22.94 -11.55
C LEU A 9 -34.20 -23.42 -11.31
N ALA A 10 -33.64 -24.25 -12.20
CA ALA A 10 -32.26 -24.76 -12.07
C ALA A 10 -31.21 -23.92 -12.81
N ALA A 11 -31.62 -22.97 -13.66
CA ALA A 11 -30.71 -22.21 -14.52
C ALA A 11 -30.26 -20.85 -13.93
N SER A 12 -30.85 -20.38 -12.84
CA SER A 12 -30.61 -19.03 -12.30
C SER A 12 -29.51 -18.94 -11.24
N VAL A 13 -28.88 -20.06 -10.85
CA VAL A 13 -27.81 -20.05 -9.83
C VAL A 13 -26.40 -20.06 -10.43
N ALA A 14 -26.26 -20.16 -11.76
CA ALA A 14 -24.96 -20.27 -12.43
C ALA A 14 -24.39 -18.92 -12.95
N SER A 15 -25.10 -17.81 -12.79
CA SER A 15 -24.69 -16.49 -13.33
C SER A 15 -23.79 -15.67 -12.38
N GLY A 16 -23.47 -16.16 -11.18
CA GLY A 16 -22.59 -15.46 -10.22
C GLY A 16 -21.10 -15.73 -10.39
N ALA A 17 -20.72 -16.69 -11.24
CA ALA A 17 -19.33 -17.11 -11.47
C ALA A 17 -18.72 -16.51 -12.75
N GLN A 18 -19.38 -15.51 -13.36
CA GLN A 18 -18.83 -14.80 -14.50
C GLN A 18 -17.70 -13.89 -14.03
N ALA A 19 -16.50 -14.47 -14.09
CA ALA A 19 -15.20 -13.80 -14.25
C ALA A 19 -14.84 -12.74 -13.21
N GLN A 20 -14.16 -13.19 -12.15
CA GLN A 20 -13.17 -12.40 -11.38
C GLN A 20 -11.96 -11.97 -12.25
N HIS A 21 -12.16 -11.69 -13.55
CA HIS A 21 -11.09 -11.42 -14.53
C HIS A 21 -10.21 -10.21 -14.17
N PHE A 22 -10.72 -9.34 -13.29
CA PHE A 22 -10.05 -8.14 -12.82
C PHE A 22 -9.35 -8.30 -11.46
N LEU A 23 -9.55 -9.43 -10.77
CA LEU A 23 -8.94 -9.66 -9.46
C LEU A 23 -7.57 -10.36 -9.60
N PRO A 24 -6.48 -9.73 -9.16
CA PRO A 24 -5.17 -10.36 -9.19
C PRO A 24 -5.06 -11.54 -8.21
N THR A 25 -4.19 -12.49 -8.55
CA THR A 25 -3.61 -13.40 -7.54
C THR A 25 -2.85 -12.60 -6.49
N GLU A 26 -2.64 -13.15 -5.29
CA GLU A 26 -1.97 -12.40 -4.21
C GLU A 26 -0.56 -11.98 -4.61
N ARG A 27 0.19 -12.90 -5.20
CA ARG A 27 1.53 -12.62 -5.73
C ARG A 27 1.50 -11.52 -6.80
N ALA A 28 0.56 -11.58 -7.75
CA ALA A 28 0.44 -10.55 -8.78
C ALA A 28 0.08 -9.19 -8.20
N ALA A 29 -0.81 -9.14 -7.20
CA ALA A 29 -1.20 -7.90 -6.54
C ALA A 29 0.00 -7.25 -5.83
N ILE A 30 0.77 -8.05 -5.09
CA ILE A 30 1.97 -7.59 -4.38
C ILE A 30 3.02 -7.10 -5.36
N GLU A 31 3.31 -7.85 -6.43
CA GLU A 31 4.30 -7.45 -7.44
C GLU A 31 3.91 -6.14 -8.13
N LEU A 32 2.63 -5.96 -8.50
CA LEU A 32 2.13 -4.72 -9.08
C LEU A 32 2.34 -3.52 -8.16
N VAL A 33 2.12 -3.68 -6.85
CA VAL A 33 2.39 -2.63 -5.86
C VAL A 33 3.89 -2.38 -5.74
N ARG A 34 4.71 -3.43 -5.64
CA ARG A 34 6.17 -3.29 -5.50
C ARG A 34 6.81 -2.56 -6.68
N SER A 35 6.38 -2.88 -7.90
CA SER A 35 6.92 -2.32 -9.13
C SER A 35 6.31 -0.98 -9.53
N ARG A 36 5.26 -0.52 -8.82
CA ARG A 36 4.63 0.77 -9.10
C ARG A 36 5.65 1.90 -8.96
N HIS A 37 5.72 2.75 -9.97
CA HIS A 37 6.50 3.98 -9.91
C HIS A 37 5.75 5.07 -9.12
N THR A 38 6.49 5.72 -8.25
CA THR A 38 6.15 6.97 -7.57
C THR A 38 6.30 8.15 -8.52
N ASP A 39 5.81 9.32 -8.14
CA ASP A 39 5.99 10.58 -8.88
C ASP A 39 7.46 10.96 -9.05
N SER A 40 8.33 10.45 -8.17
CA SER A 40 9.79 10.61 -8.25
C SER A 40 10.49 9.61 -9.17
N LEU A 41 9.75 8.78 -9.89
CA LEU A 41 10.21 7.65 -10.73
C LEU A 41 10.86 6.49 -9.95
N ALA A 42 11.09 6.61 -8.64
CA ALA A 42 11.42 5.47 -7.80
C ALA A 42 10.26 4.48 -7.72
N THR A 43 10.51 3.19 -7.51
CA THR A 43 9.45 2.23 -7.22
C THR A 43 9.00 2.34 -5.76
N VAL A 44 7.80 1.84 -5.45
CA VAL A 44 7.32 1.70 -4.07
C VAL A 44 8.31 0.87 -3.23
N ASP A 45 8.73 -0.30 -3.73
CA ASP A 45 9.70 -1.15 -3.02
C ASP A 45 11.05 -0.44 -2.82
N GLY A 46 11.53 0.28 -3.84
CA GLY A 46 12.75 1.07 -3.78
C GLY A 46 12.67 2.19 -2.74
N THR A 47 11.52 2.86 -2.64
CA THR A 47 11.29 3.92 -1.65
C THR A 47 11.26 3.37 -0.23
N LEU A 48 10.58 2.24 0.00
CA LEU A 48 10.55 1.57 1.30
C LEU A 48 11.94 1.10 1.73
N ALA A 49 12.70 0.48 0.82
CA ALA A 49 14.07 0.04 1.07
C ALA A 49 15.02 1.22 1.32
N TYR A 50 14.81 2.35 0.65
CA TYR A 50 15.55 3.59 0.95
C TYR A 50 15.25 4.08 2.37
N ALA A 51 13.98 4.16 2.77
CA ALA A 51 13.59 4.63 4.09
C ALA A 51 14.17 3.76 5.22
N GLU A 52 14.18 2.43 5.04
CA GLU A 52 14.76 1.52 6.02
C GLU A 52 16.28 1.75 6.19
N ARG A 53 17.01 1.91 5.09
CA ARG A 53 18.45 2.21 5.14
C ARG A 53 18.73 3.59 5.71
N ALA A 54 18.04 4.62 5.22
CA ALA A 54 18.28 6.02 5.57
C ALA A 54 17.99 6.29 7.06
N THR A 55 16.98 5.63 7.63
CA THR A 55 16.63 5.81 9.06
C THR A 55 17.41 4.90 10.01
N GLY A 56 18.39 4.13 9.51
CA GLY A 56 19.14 3.16 10.32
C GLY A 56 18.22 2.08 10.93
N GLY A 57 17.19 1.67 10.21
CA GLY A 57 16.22 0.66 10.64
C GLY A 57 15.23 1.12 11.71
N ALA A 58 15.05 2.44 11.91
CA ALA A 58 13.95 2.98 12.72
C ALA A 58 12.59 2.78 12.02
N PHE A 59 12.56 2.93 10.69
CA PHE A 59 11.52 2.38 9.84
C PHE A 59 11.95 1.00 9.35
N ARG A 60 11.04 0.01 9.36
CA ARG A 60 11.27 -1.30 8.73
C ARG A 60 10.04 -1.79 8.02
N ARG A 61 10.19 -2.34 6.81
CA ARG A 61 9.08 -3.02 6.13
C ARG A 61 8.81 -4.36 6.82
N GLY A 62 7.55 -4.59 7.20
CA GLY A 62 7.09 -5.79 7.91
C GLY A 62 6.54 -6.88 6.99
N GLY A 63 5.95 -6.51 5.84
CA GLY A 63 5.38 -7.47 4.89
C GLY A 63 4.21 -6.90 4.10
N TYR A 64 3.51 -7.76 3.38
CA TYR A 64 2.31 -7.42 2.61
C TYR A 64 1.15 -8.30 3.06
N ARG A 65 -0.05 -7.72 3.11
CA ARG A 65 -1.30 -8.44 3.31
C ARG A 65 -2.25 -8.12 2.17
N VAL A 66 -2.79 -9.14 1.52
CA VAL A 66 -3.81 -8.96 0.48
C VAL A 66 -5.18 -9.23 1.11
N LEU A 67 -6.07 -8.25 1.03
CA LEU A 67 -7.45 -8.33 1.48
C LEU A 67 -8.37 -8.35 0.26
N ARG A 68 -9.36 -9.24 0.29
CA ARG A 68 -10.44 -9.30 -0.69
C ARG A 68 -11.75 -9.27 0.07
N ARG A 69 -12.60 -8.28 -0.21
CA ARG A 69 -13.94 -8.21 0.39
C ARG A 69 -14.99 -8.60 -0.65
N PRO A 70 -16.06 -9.31 -0.26
CA PRO A 70 -17.17 -9.58 -1.15
C PRO A 70 -17.72 -8.28 -1.74
N GLY A 71 -17.89 -8.24 -3.06
CA GLY A 71 -18.42 -7.08 -3.79
C GLY A 71 -17.40 -6.02 -4.19
N GLU A 72 -16.14 -6.08 -3.74
CA GLU A 72 -15.11 -5.15 -4.21
C GLU A 72 -14.55 -5.61 -5.57
N PRO A 73 -14.52 -4.73 -6.59
CA PRO A 73 -13.98 -5.06 -7.92
C PRO A 73 -12.44 -4.99 -7.99
N PHE A 74 -11.76 -4.95 -6.84
CA PHE A 74 -10.30 -4.82 -6.69
C PHE A 74 -9.81 -5.66 -5.52
N ALA A 75 -8.50 -5.95 -5.50
CA ALA A 75 -7.82 -6.42 -4.30
C ALA A 75 -7.21 -5.24 -3.55
N ARG A 76 -7.22 -5.30 -2.21
CA ARG A 76 -6.51 -4.32 -1.38
C ARG A 76 -5.20 -4.92 -0.90
N VAL A 77 -4.08 -4.24 -1.16
CA VAL A 77 -2.77 -4.64 -0.67
C VAL A 77 -2.36 -3.67 0.43
N GLN A 78 -2.16 -4.18 1.64
CA GLN A 78 -1.68 -3.40 2.78
C GLN A 78 -0.20 -3.71 2.99
N ILE A 79 0.65 -2.69 2.95
CA ILE A 79 2.05 -2.85 3.36
C ILE A 79 2.13 -2.60 4.87
N CYS A 80 2.60 -3.61 5.58
CA CYS A 80 2.84 -3.51 7.01
C CYS A 80 4.25 -3.01 7.25
N TYR A 81 4.43 -2.18 8.27
CA TYR A 81 5.72 -1.60 8.64
C TYR A 81 5.84 -1.45 10.16
N ARG A 82 7.07 -1.26 10.63
CA ARG A 82 7.37 -0.87 12.01
C ARG A 82 7.97 0.52 12.00
N LEU A 83 7.53 1.34 12.94
CA LEU A 83 8.05 2.67 13.23
C LEU A 83 8.29 2.78 14.73
N GLY A 84 9.24 2.01 15.26
CA GLY A 84 9.58 1.99 16.69
C GLY A 84 8.54 1.38 17.66
N ILE A 85 7.32 1.09 17.20
CA ILE A 85 6.26 0.43 17.99
C ILE A 85 5.99 -1.00 17.50
N ASP A 86 5.63 -1.87 18.44
CA ASP A 86 5.02 -3.18 18.21
C ASP A 86 3.60 -3.19 18.79
N PRO A 87 2.62 -3.88 18.15
CA PRO A 87 2.76 -4.68 16.93
C PRO A 87 2.95 -3.82 15.65
N PRO A 88 3.41 -4.42 14.53
CA PRO A 88 3.58 -3.69 13.27
C PRO A 88 2.26 -3.08 12.78
N THR A 89 2.35 -1.87 12.25
CA THR A 89 1.23 -1.13 11.67
C THR A 89 1.03 -1.55 10.22
N CYS A 90 -0.20 -1.86 9.81
CA CYS A 90 -0.57 -2.07 8.41
C CYS A 90 -1.48 -0.93 7.98
N GLY A 91 -0.91 0.07 7.29
CA GLY A 91 -1.63 1.28 6.91
C GLY A 91 -1.13 1.93 5.62
N LEU A 92 -0.28 1.23 4.85
CA LEU A 92 0.09 1.64 3.50
C LEU A 92 -0.77 0.87 2.51
N ASP A 93 -1.96 1.39 2.26
CA ASP A 93 -3.00 0.66 1.53
C ASP A 93 -3.03 1.05 0.05
N TYR A 94 -3.09 0.03 -0.80
CA TYR A 94 -3.22 0.15 -2.26
C TYR A 94 -4.43 -0.64 -2.77
N LEU A 95 -5.13 -0.08 -3.74
CA LEU A 95 -6.15 -0.76 -4.53
C LEU A 95 -5.51 -1.29 -5.81
N VAL A 96 -5.78 -2.54 -6.15
CA VAL A 96 -5.17 -3.22 -7.29
C VAL A 96 -6.20 -3.96 -8.13
N THR A 97 -6.19 -3.71 -9.43
CA THR A 97 -6.90 -4.50 -10.43
C THR A 97 -5.94 -5.01 -11.51
N VAL A 98 -6.37 -6.02 -12.26
CA VAL A 98 -5.68 -6.51 -13.46
C VAL A 98 -6.58 -6.39 -14.68
N ASN A 99 -5.97 -6.39 -15.87
CA ASN A 99 -6.65 -6.37 -17.17
C ASN A 99 -7.59 -5.16 -17.39
N PRO A 100 -7.08 -3.91 -17.46
CA PRO A 100 -5.67 -3.53 -17.42
C PRO A 100 -5.12 -3.44 -15.97
N PRO A 101 -3.81 -3.61 -15.76
CA PRO A 101 -3.20 -3.39 -14.46
C PRO A 101 -3.41 -1.94 -13.99
N HIS A 102 -4.07 -1.78 -12.84
CA HIS A 102 -4.22 -0.48 -12.18
C HIS A 102 -3.82 -0.62 -10.72
N VAL A 103 -3.08 0.36 -10.23
CA VAL A 103 -2.65 0.44 -8.84
C VAL A 103 -2.81 1.88 -8.39
N GLU A 104 -3.38 2.12 -7.23
CA GLU A 104 -3.43 3.44 -6.61
C GLU A 104 -3.47 3.34 -5.08
N PRO A 105 -3.01 4.36 -4.33
CA PRO A 105 -3.26 4.42 -2.90
C PRO A 105 -4.76 4.40 -2.61
N ALA A 106 -5.15 3.68 -1.56
CA ALA A 106 -6.55 3.66 -1.14
C ALA A 106 -7.02 4.99 -0.57
N GLU A 107 -6.12 5.74 0.09
CA GLU A 107 -6.35 7.11 0.56
C GLU A 107 -5.65 8.07 -0.40
N ARG A 108 -6.43 8.83 -1.16
CA ARG A 108 -5.91 9.70 -2.23
C ARG A 108 -5.46 11.08 -1.72
N TYR A 109 -6.01 11.54 -0.61
CA TYR A 109 -5.87 12.93 -0.14
C TYR A 109 -5.04 13.04 1.14
N ASP A 110 -5.14 12.04 2.00
CA ASP A 110 -4.39 11.88 3.24
C ASP A 110 -3.74 10.50 3.28
N GLY A 111 -2.92 10.24 4.29
CA GLY A 111 -2.35 8.92 4.53
C GLY A 111 -0.91 8.74 4.04
N LEU A 112 -0.22 7.83 4.74
CA LEU A 112 1.21 7.57 4.55
C LEU A 112 1.50 6.93 3.17
N ALA A 113 0.54 6.20 2.59
CA ALA A 113 0.64 5.65 1.24
C ALA A 113 0.66 6.75 0.16
N ARG A 114 -0.09 7.84 0.36
CA ARG A 114 -0.04 8.99 -0.54
C ARG A 114 1.34 9.65 -0.49
N ASP A 115 1.89 9.91 0.71
CA ASP A 115 3.22 10.49 0.85
C ASP A 115 4.32 9.59 0.26
N LEU A 116 4.14 8.26 0.33
CA LEU A 116 4.99 7.27 -0.33
C LEU A 116 5.01 7.44 -1.85
N GLU A 117 3.85 7.73 -2.47
CA GLU A 117 3.76 8.00 -3.92
C GLU A 117 4.48 9.27 -4.35
N HIS A 118 4.69 10.24 -3.46
CA HIS A 118 5.45 11.45 -3.79
C HIS A 118 6.98 11.21 -3.74
N GLY A 119 7.40 10.01 -3.35
CA GLY A 119 8.77 9.54 -3.40
C GLY A 119 9.53 9.60 -2.06
N PRO A 120 10.84 9.27 -2.08
CA PRO A 120 11.61 8.98 -0.87
C PRO A 120 11.63 10.08 0.19
N ARG A 121 11.77 11.34 -0.23
CA ARG A 121 11.84 12.48 0.71
C ARG A 121 10.48 12.79 1.32
N ALA A 122 9.41 12.74 0.52
CA ALA A 122 8.05 12.97 1.02
C ALA A 122 7.66 11.90 2.03
N PHE A 123 7.98 10.64 1.73
CA PHE A 123 7.78 9.53 2.65
C PHE A 123 8.53 9.69 3.97
N LEU A 124 9.83 10.04 3.95
CA LEU A 124 10.58 10.32 5.18
C LEU A 124 9.97 11.46 6.02
N ARG A 125 9.51 12.55 5.38
CA ARG A 125 8.81 13.64 6.08
C ARG A 125 7.52 13.17 6.71
N ALA A 126 6.78 12.29 6.04
CA ALA A 126 5.56 11.72 6.58
C ALA A 126 5.81 10.78 7.76
N LEU A 127 6.86 9.95 7.68
CA LEU A 127 7.31 9.13 8.82
C LEU A 127 7.74 9.98 10.02
N ALA A 128 8.36 11.15 9.79
CA ALA A 128 8.68 12.09 10.86
C ALA A 128 7.41 12.64 11.53
N ARG A 129 6.40 13.05 10.74
CA ARG A 129 5.10 13.47 11.28
C ARG A 129 4.44 12.36 12.10
N GLU A 130 4.44 11.13 11.59
CA GLU A 130 3.87 9.98 12.29
C GLU A 130 4.61 9.68 13.61
N ALA A 131 5.94 9.70 13.60
CA ALA A 131 6.74 9.49 14.81
C ALA A 131 6.52 10.60 15.86
N ASP A 132 6.30 11.84 15.42
CA ASP A 132 5.99 12.97 16.30
C ASP A 132 4.59 12.82 16.92
N LEU A 133 3.57 12.48 16.11
CA LEU A 133 2.21 12.20 16.58
C LEU A 133 2.17 11.04 17.58
N GLN A 134 2.99 10.02 17.36
CA GLN A 134 3.14 8.86 18.26
C GLN A 134 4.07 9.13 19.46
N GLN A 135 4.57 10.37 19.62
CA GLN A 135 5.44 10.80 20.72
C GLN A 135 6.72 9.94 20.85
N GLN A 136 7.38 9.66 19.72
CA GLN A 136 8.58 8.83 19.64
C GLN A 136 9.86 9.64 19.36
N PRO A 137 10.41 10.40 20.34
CA PRO A 137 11.49 11.35 20.11
C PRO A 137 12.83 10.72 19.68
N LYS A 138 13.06 9.44 19.99
CA LYS A 138 14.26 8.71 19.51
C LYS A 138 14.15 8.34 18.04
N ILE A 139 12.96 7.94 17.59
CA ILE A 139 12.68 7.59 16.19
C ILE A 139 12.65 8.84 15.33
N LEU A 140 11.95 9.89 15.80
CA LEU A 140 11.90 11.19 15.13
C LEU A 140 13.30 11.74 14.82
N ARG A 141 14.22 11.73 15.80
CA ARG A 141 15.60 12.20 15.60
C ARG A 141 16.35 11.42 14.52
N ARG A 142 16.16 10.10 14.43
CA ARG A 142 16.78 9.29 13.37
C ARG A 142 16.25 9.64 11.98
N ILE A 143 14.94 9.88 11.87
CA ILE A 143 14.30 10.25 10.61
C ILE A 143 14.72 11.68 10.20
N GLN A 144 14.80 12.60 11.16
CA GLN A 144 15.29 13.96 10.91
C GLN A 144 16.74 13.96 10.43
N GLY A 145 17.63 13.17 11.06
CA GLY A 145 19.00 13.00 10.58
C GLY A 145 19.07 12.46 9.13
N ALA A 146 18.14 11.60 8.72
CA ALA A 146 18.04 11.13 7.34
C ALA A 146 17.57 12.22 6.34
N LEU A 147 16.92 13.28 6.85
CA LEU A 147 16.44 14.42 6.07
C LEU A 147 17.43 15.59 6.03
N GLU A 148 18.40 15.66 6.95
CA GLU A 148 19.39 16.74 7.06
C GLU A 148 20.11 17.06 5.73
N PRO A 149 20.60 16.09 4.93
CA PRO A 149 21.26 16.38 3.65
C PRO A 149 20.37 17.07 2.60
N TYR A 150 19.07 17.18 2.87
CA TYR A 150 18.08 17.79 1.98
C TYR A 150 17.44 19.04 2.59
N ASN A 151 18.00 19.56 3.68
CA ASN A 151 17.59 20.82 4.26
C ASN A 151 18.01 21.96 3.31
N PRO A 152 17.08 22.70 2.69
CA PRO A 152 17.42 23.77 1.75
C PRO A 152 18.14 24.95 2.44
N TYR A 153 18.17 24.98 3.78
CA TYR A 153 18.91 25.96 4.57
C TYR A 153 20.29 25.46 5.04
N ASP A 154 20.68 24.23 4.68
CA ASP A 154 22.02 23.71 4.93
C ASP A 154 22.89 23.96 3.69
N TRP A 155 23.69 25.03 3.74
CA TRP A 155 24.54 25.52 2.64
C TRP A 155 26.01 25.09 2.76
N ARG A 156 26.30 24.11 3.62
CA ARG A 156 27.67 23.62 3.88
C ARG A 156 28.22 22.75 2.76
#